data_AF-A0A1M5LGH7-F1
#
_entry.id   AF-A0A1M5LGH7-F1
#
_cell.length_a   1.000
_cell.length_b   1.000
_cell.length_c   1.000
_cell.angle_alpha   90.00
_cell.angle_beta   90.00
_cell.angle_gamma   90.00
#
_symmetry.space_group_name_H-M   'P 1'
#
loop_
_entity.id
_entity.type
_entity.pdbx_description
1 polymer ?
#
loop_
_entity_poly.entity_id
_entity_poly.type
_entity_poly.pdbx_seq_one_letter_code
_entity_poly.pdbx_strand_id
1 'polypeptide(L)'
;MRYLLTFLSVAFVYSSIQAQPKSYAHAGALVQPRIFGEGIVSTGDYESHPAFSPGGDTLYFVKSGPDISKWTICVSYYKNGAWTVPSIAPFSGQYMDADPFFTKDGKTLYFISNRPLKAGDPAKADMDIWKMLRTKIGWSEPVRMEAPINSDKSEYYPTLTDKGTLYFGSRRDGGSGGSDIYRSVLVDGKYQQPENLGEAINTSGSEYEPFIFADEKILIFLAARPDHLDNADLYVSYNENGKWTPAERLPEPFNSGVTEFSPKVSRDGKYFFFASSRNRNPATTAKPETAAEMDKRLHSAGNGLSDIYQVDLSALNLRKP
;
A
#
# COMPACT_ATOMS: atom_id res chain seq x y z
N MET A 1 73.58 -8.97 -28.08
CA MET A 1 72.13 -9.26 -27.95
C MET A 1 71.66 -8.71 -26.60
N ARG A 2 70.95 -7.57 -26.59
CA ARG A 2 70.29 -7.01 -25.38
C ARG A 2 68.81 -6.90 -25.69
N TYR A 3 67.98 -7.64 -24.96
CA TYR A 3 66.52 -7.57 -25.06
C TYR A 3 66.01 -6.43 -24.17
N LEU A 4 65.22 -5.54 -24.75
CA LEU A 4 64.50 -4.48 -24.05
C LEU A 4 63.09 -5.02 -23.74
N LEU A 5 62.77 -5.22 -22.45
CA LEU A 5 61.42 -5.56 -22.02
C LEU A 5 60.63 -4.27 -21.79
N THR A 6 59.61 -4.04 -22.62
CA THR A 6 58.61 -2.99 -22.43
C THR A 6 57.45 -3.56 -21.61
N PHE A 7 57.25 -3.06 -20.40
CA PHE A 7 56.06 -3.38 -19.60
C PHE A 7 54.90 -2.49 -20.04
N LEU A 8 53.84 -3.08 -20.62
CA LEU A 8 52.55 -2.42 -20.77
C LEU A 8 51.79 -2.54 -19.45
N SER A 9 51.53 -1.42 -18.78
CA SER A 9 50.57 -1.33 -17.68
C SER A 9 49.16 -1.22 -18.24
N VAL A 10 48.34 -2.26 -18.06
CA VAL A 10 46.89 -2.21 -18.34
C VAL A 10 46.19 -1.61 -17.14
N ALA A 11 45.63 -0.40 -17.28
CA ALA A 11 44.78 0.21 -16.28
C ALA A 11 43.37 -0.37 -16.37
N PHE A 12 42.92 -1.08 -15.33
CA PHE A 12 41.52 -1.48 -15.18
C PHE A 12 40.70 -0.29 -14.70
N VAL A 13 39.85 0.25 -15.57
CA VAL A 13 38.83 1.22 -15.18
C VAL A 13 37.69 0.44 -14.52
N TYR A 14 37.63 0.49 -13.20
CA TYR A 14 36.44 0.04 -12.47
C TYR A 14 35.33 1.07 -12.72
N SER A 15 34.36 0.74 -13.59
CA SER A 15 33.10 1.47 -13.58
C SER A 15 32.35 1.07 -12.31
N SER A 16 32.20 2.02 -11.39
CA SER A 16 31.25 1.85 -10.29
C SER A 16 29.86 1.73 -10.91
N ILE A 17 29.26 0.53 -10.84
CA ILE A 17 27.86 0.35 -11.18
C ILE A 17 27.07 1.13 -10.13
N GLN A 18 26.69 2.36 -10.48
CA GLN A 18 25.78 3.15 -9.67
C GLN A 18 24.44 2.42 -9.69
N ALA A 19 23.94 1.99 -8.53
CA ALA A 19 22.65 1.33 -8.43
C ALA A 19 21.60 2.24 -9.08
N GLN A 20 20.85 1.72 -10.05
CA GLN A 20 19.78 2.50 -10.66
C GLN A 20 18.77 2.91 -9.58
N PRO A 21 18.28 4.16 -9.63
CA PRO A 21 17.24 4.60 -8.70
C PRO A 21 16.03 3.68 -8.80
N LYS A 22 15.35 3.47 -7.66
CA LYS A 22 14.10 2.71 -7.64
C LYS A 22 13.10 3.37 -8.58
N SER A 23 12.22 2.57 -9.19
CA SER A 23 11.19 3.00 -10.15
C SER A 23 10.28 4.13 -9.66
N TYR A 24 10.10 4.22 -8.35
CA TYR A 24 9.29 5.22 -7.68
C TYR A 24 10.09 6.43 -7.18
N ALA A 25 11.40 6.45 -7.39
CA ALA A 25 12.21 7.59 -6.98
C ALA A 25 11.89 8.84 -7.83
N HIS A 26 12.13 10.01 -7.25
CA HIS A 26 12.04 11.27 -7.97
C HIS A 26 13.20 12.21 -7.68
N ALA A 27 13.36 13.20 -8.56
CA ALA A 27 14.33 14.26 -8.37
C ALA A 27 13.75 15.35 -7.45
N GLY A 28 14.60 15.92 -6.60
CA GLY A 28 14.23 17.00 -5.68
C GLY A 28 13.38 16.54 -4.49
N ALA A 29 13.22 17.43 -3.51
CA ALA A 29 12.34 17.20 -2.37
C ALA A 29 10.88 17.35 -2.77
N LEU A 30 10.03 16.45 -2.27
CA LEU A 30 8.59 16.44 -2.50
C LEU A 30 7.87 16.57 -1.16
N VAL A 31 7.56 17.82 -0.81
CA VAL A 31 6.91 18.18 0.47
C VAL A 31 5.38 18.22 0.38
N GLN A 32 4.83 18.16 -0.83
CA GLN A 32 3.39 18.11 -1.11
C GLN A 32 3.07 16.80 -1.84
N PRO A 33 1.97 16.12 -1.51
CA PRO A 33 1.55 14.94 -2.24
C PRO A 33 1.33 15.25 -3.72
N ARG A 34 1.83 14.36 -4.59
CA ARG A 34 1.58 14.39 -6.03
C ARG A 34 1.05 13.04 -6.49
N ILE A 35 0.30 13.02 -7.59
CA ILE A 35 -0.16 11.77 -8.19
C ILE A 35 1.04 10.94 -8.66
N PHE A 36 1.00 9.66 -8.33
CA PHE A 36 1.99 8.68 -8.72
C PHE A 36 1.59 7.98 -10.02
N GLY A 37 2.50 7.97 -11.00
CA GLY A 37 2.29 7.24 -12.25
C GLY A 37 1.10 7.74 -13.07
N GLU A 38 0.86 9.06 -13.09
CA GLU A 38 -0.20 9.70 -13.86
C GLU A 38 -0.23 9.22 -15.32
N GLY A 39 -1.43 8.84 -15.80
CA GLY A 39 -1.68 8.33 -17.14
C GLY A 39 -1.36 6.84 -17.34
N ILE A 40 -0.76 6.16 -16.37
CA ILE A 40 -0.44 4.73 -16.45
C ILE A 40 -0.95 3.94 -15.25
N VAL A 41 -0.64 4.40 -14.04
CA VAL A 41 -1.08 3.83 -12.77
C VAL A 41 -2.36 4.52 -12.31
N SER A 42 -2.29 5.84 -12.17
CA SER A 42 -3.46 6.69 -11.94
C SER A 42 -3.97 7.21 -13.27
N THR A 43 -5.11 6.70 -13.74
CA THR A 43 -5.63 6.96 -15.09
C THR A 43 -6.97 7.68 -15.10
N GLY A 44 -7.58 7.93 -13.94
CA GLY A 44 -8.94 8.45 -13.83
C GLY A 44 -9.99 7.35 -13.67
N ASP A 45 -9.59 6.11 -13.35
CA ASP A 45 -10.49 5.15 -12.73
C ASP A 45 -10.40 5.31 -11.20
N TYR A 46 -10.82 4.30 -10.42
CA TYR A 46 -10.59 4.28 -8.98
C TYR A 46 -9.36 3.43 -8.65
N GLU A 47 -8.22 4.08 -8.36
CA GLU A 47 -6.93 3.41 -8.10
C GLU A 47 -6.42 3.61 -6.66
N SER A 48 -5.91 2.54 -6.06
CA SER A 48 -5.51 2.53 -4.63
C SER A 48 -4.58 1.36 -4.26
N HIS A 49 -4.26 1.21 -2.96
CA HIS A 49 -3.55 0.07 -2.39
C HIS A 49 -2.21 -0.30 -3.09
N PRO A 50 -1.28 0.65 -3.30
CA PRO A 50 -0.03 0.36 -3.98
C PRO A 50 0.85 -0.62 -3.18
N ALA A 51 1.41 -1.61 -3.85
CA ALA A 51 2.33 -2.58 -3.27
C ALA A 51 3.51 -2.80 -4.21
N PHE A 52 4.64 -2.20 -3.85
CA PHE A 52 5.88 -2.39 -4.58
C PHE A 52 6.57 -3.67 -4.11
N SER A 53 7.00 -4.47 -5.08
CA SER A 53 7.99 -5.53 -4.84
C SER A 53 9.25 -4.97 -4.16
N PRO A 54 10.05 -5.78 -3.44
CA PRO A 54 11.29 -5.30 -2.80
C PRO A 54 12.28 -4.66 -3.78
N GLY A 55 12.32 -5.16 -5.02
CA GLY A 55 13.11 -4.60 -6.12
C GLY A 55 12.65 -3.21 -6.52
N GLY A 56 11.37 -2.88 -6.30
CA GLY A 56 10.69 -1.69 -6.78
C GLY A 56 10.26 -1.82 -8.24
N ASP A 57 10.63 -2.86 -8.95
CA ASP A 57 10.40 -3.02 -10.40
C ASP A 57 9.03 -3.61 -10.76
N THR A 58 8.27 -4.07 -9.78
CA THR A 58 6.88 -4.50 -9.94
C THR A 58 5.98 -3.77 -8.94
N LEU A 59 4.85 -3.26 -9.43
CA LEU A 59 3.79 -2.63 -8.66
C LEU A 59 2.50 -3.43 -8.82
N TYR A 60 1.95 -3.89 -7.71
CA TYR A 60 0.56 -4.33 -7.61
C TYR A 60 -0.28 -3.22 -7.00
N PHE A 61 -1.50 -3.02 -7.47
CA PHE A 61 -2.40 -1.98 -6.97
C PHE A 61 -3.84 -2.35 -7.30
N VAL A 62 -4.80 -1.77 -6.60
CA VAL A 62 -6.23 -2.03 -6.83
C VAL A 62 -6.77 -1.04 -7.86
N LYS A 63 -7.56 -1.55 -8.81
CA LYS A 63 -8.41 -0.77 -9.71
C LYS A 63 -9.88 -1.19 -9.54
N SER A 64 -10.76 -0.20 -9.57
CA SER A 64 -12.22 -0.37 -9.45
C SER A 64 -12.99 0.59 -10.36
N GLY A 65 -14.26 0.26 -10.60
CA GLY A 65 -15.22 1.22 -11.17
C GLY A 65 -15.66 2.27 -10.15
N PRO A 66 -16.39 3.32 -10.59
CA PRO A 66 -16.84 4.41 -9.71
C PRO A 66 -17.72 3.96 -8.54
N ASP A 67 -18.47 2.87 -8.72
CA ASP A 67 -19.34 2.29 -7.69
C ASP A 67 -18.60 1.37 -6.71
N ILE A 68 -17.29 1.20 -6.89
CA ILE A 68 -16.38 0.35 -6.12
C ILE A 68 -16.88 -1.09 -5.91
N SER A 69 -17.81 -1.57 -6.75
CA SER A 69 -18.49 -2.86 -6.57
C SER A 69 -17.58 -4.07 -6.84
N LYS A 70 -16.41 -3.82 -7.44
CA LYS A 70 -15.40 -4.83 -7.71
C LYS A 70 -13.99 -4.28 -7.48
N TRP A 71 -13.25 -4.92 -6.59
CA TRP A 71 -11.82 -4.66 -6.36
C TRP A 71 -11.00 -5.64 -7.16
N THR A 72 -10.19 -5.14 -8.09
CA THR A 72 -9.31 -5.95 -8.91
C THR A 72 -7.87 -5.55 -8.66
N ILE A 73 -7.04 -6.52 -8.29
CA ILE A 73 -5.60 -6.28 -8.21
C ILE A 73 -5.03 -6.31 -9.64
N CYS A 74 -4.46 -5.18 -10.06
CA CYS A 74 -3.69 -5.03 -11.28
C CYS A 74 -2.19 -5.11 -10.99
N VAL A 75 -1.40 -5.38 -12.03
CA VAL A 75 0.06 -5.38 -11.99
C VAL A 75 0.63 -4.54 -13.11
N SER A 76 1.62 -3.70 -12.78
CA SER A 76 2.47 -2.99 -13.73
C SER A 76 3.94 -3.30 -13.46
N TYR A 77 4.74 -3.32 -14.51
CA TYR A 77 6.18 -3.60 -14.46
C TYR A 77 6.96 -2.35 -14.85
N TYR A 78 8.04 -2.06 -14.14
CA TYR A 78 8.94 -0.98 -14.50
C TYR A 78 10.00 -1.51 -15.46
N LYS A 79 9.94 -1.08 -16.74
CA LYS A 79 10.84 -1.50 -17.81
C LYS A 79 11.30 -0.29 -18.59
N ASN A 80 12.60 -0.22 -18.91
CA ASN A 80 13.19 0.83 -19.73
C ASN A 80 12.85 2.26 -19.24
N GLY A 81 12.82 2.47 -17.92
CA GLY A 81 12.56 3.78 -17.32
C GLY A 81 11.07 4.16 -17.18
N ALA A 82 10.14 3.28 -17.53
CA ALA A 82 8.70 3.56 -17.46
C ALA A 82 7.90 2.37 -16.89
N TRP A 83 6.77 2.69 -16.28
CA TRP A 83 5.76 1.68 -15.94
C TRP A 83 5.04 1.22 -17.22
N THR A 84 4.81 -0.09 -17.34
CA THR A 84 4.00 -0.63 -18.44
C THR A 84 2.52 -0.34 -18.23
N VAL A 85 1.74 -0.38 -19.30
CA VAL A 85 0.28 -0.46 -19.18
C VAL A 85 -0.08 -1.63 -18.23
N PRO A 86 -0.90 -1.39 -17.19
CA PRO A 86 -1.25 -2.42 -16.24
C PRO A 86 -2.06 -3.55 -16.88
N SER A 87 -1.88 -4.76 -16.39
CA SER A 87 -2.77 -5.90 -16.66
C SER A 87 -3.40 -6.39 -15.37
N ILE A 88 -4.48 -7.16 -15.43
CA ILE A 88 -5.02 -7.85 -14.25
C ILE A 88 -3.93 -8.80 -13.71
N ALA A 89 -3.76 -8.83 -12.39
CA ALA A 89 -2.84 -9.78 -11.76
C ALA A 89 -3.35 -11.21 -12.01
N PRO A 90 -2.48 -12.20 -12.32
CA PRO A 90 -2.93 -13.55 -12.69
C PRO A 90 -3.80 -14.27 -11.64
N PHE A 91 -3.79 -13.82 -10.39
CA PHE A 91 -4.55 -14.37 -9.27
C PHE A 91 -5.82 -13.57 -8.92
N SER A 92 -6.16 -12.56 -9.72
CA SER A 92 -7.27 -11.63 -9.48
C SER A 92 -8.20 -11.50 -10.70
N GLY A 93 -9.31 -10.78 -10.52
CA GLY A 93 -10.30 -10.46 -11.56
C GLY A 93 -11.54 -11.36 -11.54
N GLN A 94 -11.51 -12.47 -10.81
CA GLN A 94 -12.69 -13.30 -10.58
C GLN A 94 -13.45 -12.91 -9.31
N TYR A 95 -12.73 -12.60 -8.24
CA TYR A 95 -13.26 -12.28 -6.91
C TYR A 95 -12.99 -10.82 -6.57
N MET A 96 -13.49 -10.35 -5.43
CA MET A 96 -13.01 -9.10 -4.85
C MET A 96 -11.66 -9.37 -4.24
N ASP A 97 -10.62 -8.71 -4.74
CA ASP A 97 -9.26 -8.84 -4.22
C ASP A 97 -8.67 -7.45 -3.97
N ALA A 98 -8.05 -7.27 -2.81
CA ALA A 98 -7.45 -6.01 -2.43
C ALA A 98 -6.23 -6.19 -1.53
N ASP A 99 -5.67 -5.07 -1.08
CA ASP A 99 -4.64 -4.98 -0.05
C ASP A 99 -3.37 -5.81 -0.28
N PRO A 100 -2.75 -5.77 -1.48
CA PRO A 100 -1.51 -6.48 -1.69
C PRO A 100 -0.41 -5.99 -0.73
N PHE A 101 0.37 -6.92 -0.20
CA PHE A 101 1.50 -6.62 0.68
C PHE A 101 2.65 -7.64 0.50
N PHE A 102 3.85 -7.14 0.26
CA PHE A 102 5.05 -7.97 0.10
C PHE A 102 5.81 -8.12 1.41
N THR A 103 6.25 -9.35 1.71
CA THR A 103 7.29 -9.56 2.72
C THR A 103 8.61 -8.90 2.32
N LYS A 104 9.49 -8.69 3.31
CA LYS A 104 10.79 -8.05 3.09
C LYS A 104 11.63 -8.75 2.04
N ASP A 105 11.67 -10.07 2.08
CA ASP A 105 12.42 -10.89 1.14
C ASP A 105 11.71 -11.07 -0.22
N GLY A 106 10.48 -10.58 -0.38
CA GLY A 106 9.67 -10.71 -1.59
C GLY A 106 9.22 -12.14 -1.89
N LYS A 107 9.41 -13.07 -0.94
CA LYS A 107 9.03 -14.47 -1.12
C LYS A 107 7.56 -14.73 -0.84
N THR A 108 6.86 -13.81 -0.19
CA THR A 108 5.43 -13.94 0.09
C THR A 108 4.69 -12.65 -0.26
N LEU A 109 3.57 -12.81 -0.95
CA LEU A 109 2.58 -11.77 -1.20
C LEU A 109 1.33 -12.09 -0.40
N TYR A 110 0.94 -11.19 0.49
CA TYR A 110 -0.34 -11.20 1.19
C TYR A 110 -1.34 -10.32 0.42
N PHE A 111 -2.61 -10.63 0.55
CA PHE A 111 -3.73 -9.85 0.02
C PHE A 111 -5.02 -10.32 0.68
N ILE A 112 -6.12 -9.58 0.53
CA ILE A 112 -7.44 -10.01 1.00
C ILE A 112 -8.32 -10.47 -0.15
N SER A 113 -9.22 -11.41 0.12
CA SER A 113 -10.17 -11.90 -0.88
C SER A 113 -11.42 -12.53 -0.28
N ASN A 114 -12.55 -12.39 -1.00
CA ASN A 114 -13.79 -13.13 -0.73
C ASN A 114 -13.91 -14.43 -1.53
N ARG A 115 -12.82 -14.94 -2.11
CA ARG A 115 -12.84 -16.22 -2.83
C ARG A 115 -13.34 -17.39 -1.96
N PRO A 116 -14.02 -18.38 -2.56
CA PRO A 116 -14.55 -19.53 -1.84
C PRO A 116 -13.44 -20.40 -1.25
N LEU A 117 -13.78 -21.12 -0.18
CA LEU A 117 -12.87 -22.07 0.47
C LEU A 117 -12.73 -23.38 -0.30
N LYS A 118 -13.74 -23.74 -1.08
CA LYS A 118 -13.76 -24.93 -1.94
C LYS A 118 -14.13 -24.53 -3.35
N ALA A 119 -13.48 -25.15 -4.33
CA ALA A 119 -13.79 -24.91 -5.73
C ALA A 119 -15.26 -25.25 -6.02
N GLY A 120 -15.97 -24.32 -6.66
CA GLY A 120 -17.39 -24.46 -7.00
C GLY A 120 -18.36 -23.81 -6.01
N ASP A 121 -17.92 -23.49 -4.79
CA ASP A 121 -18.74 -22.74 -3.83
C ASP A 121 -18.90 -21.26 -4.27
N PRO A 122 -19.99 -20.58 -3.87
CA PRO A 122 -20.12 -19.15 -4.11
C PRO A 122 -19.04 -18.36 -3.36
N ALA A 123 -18.74 -17.16 -3.87
CA ALA A 123 -17.88 -16.22 -3.15
C ALA A 123 -18.45 -15.93 -1.75
N LYS A 124 -17.55 -15.74 -0.79
CA LYS A 124 -17.88 -15.36 0.57
C LYS A 124 -18.50 -13.96 0.62
N ALA A 125 -19.25 -13.70 1.70
CA ALA A 125 -19.78 -12.36 2.00
C ALA A 125 -18.72 -11.48 2.69
N ASP A 126 -17.77 -12.10 3.38
CA ASP A 126 -16.68 -11.50 4.15
C ASP A 126 -15.32 -11.66 3.44
N MET A 127 -14.36 -10.82 3.83
CA MET A 127 -12.99 -10.84 3.32
C MET A 127 -12.06 -11.62 4.26
N ASP A 128 -11.28 -12.54 3.70
CA ASP A 128 -10.21 -13.24 4.41
C ASP A 128 -8.84 -12.74 3.95
N ILE A 129 -7.82 -12.85 4.80
CA ILE A 129 -6.41 -12.71 4.41
C ILE A 129 -5.91 -14.00 3.75
N TRP A 130 -5.27 -13.86 2.59
CA TRP A 130 -4.64 -14.92 1.82
C TRP A 130 -3.16 -14.60 1.61
N LYS A 131 -2.37 -15.63 1.30
CA LYS A 131 -0.96 -15.48 0.90
C LYS A 131 -0.62 -16.34 -0.30
N MET A 132 0.41 -15.94 -1.03
CA MET A 132 1.06 -16.72 -2.07
C MET A 132 2.57 -16.70 -1.89
N LEU A 133 3.23 -17.79 -2.28
CA LEU A 133 4.68 -17.91 -2.27
C LEU A 133 5.26 -17.61 -3.65
N ARG A 134 6.40 -16.94 -3.70
CA ARG A 134 7.13 -16.71 -4.94
C ARG A 134 7.65 -18.04 -5.48
N THR A 135 7.43 -18.30 -6.76
CA THR A 135 7.95 -19.46 -7.48
C THR A 135 8.90 -19.02 -8.60
N LYS A 136 9.48 -19.99 -9.32
CA LYS A 136 10.33 -19.71 -10.49
C LYS A 136 9.58 -19.04 -11.64
N ILE A 137 8.26 -19.23 -11.74
CA ILE A 137 7.44 -18.78 -12.87
C ILE A 137 6.38 -17.73 -12.48
N GLY A 138 6.32 -17.31 -11.21
CA GLY A 138 5.33 -16.35 -10.73
C GLY A 138 5.02 -16.54 -9.26
N TRP A 139 3.72 -16.60 -8.94
CA TRP A 139 3.21 -16.88 -7.60
C TRP A 139 2.65 -18.31 -7.54
N SER A 140 2.64 -18.90 -6.35
CA SER A 140 1.92 -20.14 -6.08
C SER A 140 0.41 -19.91 -6.16
N GLU A 141 -0.36 -20.99 -6.08
CA GLU A 141 -1.77 -20.87 -5.78
C GLU A 141 -1.98 -20.12 -4.45
N PRO A 142 -3.06 -19.32 -4.35
CA PRO A 142 -3.48 -18.63 -3.14
C PRO A 142 -3.83 -19.59 -1.99
N VAL A 143 -3.26 -19.34 -0.81
CA VAL A 143 -3.51 -20.10 0.40
C VAL A 143 -4.11 -19.19 1.46
N ARG A 144 -5.30 -19.56 1.96
CA ARG A 144 -5.98 -18.83 3.02
C ARG A 144 -5.15 -18.87 4.30
N MET A 145 -5.08 -17.77 5.03
CA MET A 145 -4.55 -17.80 6.39
C MET A 145 -5.54 -18.53 7.31
N GLU A 146 -5.05 -19.48 8.09
CA GLU A 146 -5.91 -20.22 9.02
C GLU A 146 -6.24 -19.39 10.26
N ALA A 147 -7.17 -19.89 11.07
CA ALA A 147 -7.34 -19.37 12.42
C ALA A 147 -6.00 -19.44 13.18
N PRO A 148 -5.68 -18.45 14.02
CA PRO A 148 -6.59 -17.41 14.51
C PRO A 148 -6.55 -16.10 13.70
N ILE A 149 -5.83 -16.06 12.58
CA ILE A 149 -5.70 -14.84 11.77
C ILE A 149 -7.03 -14.47 11.14
N ASN A 150 -7.61 -15.36 10.35
CA ASN A 150 -8.95 -15.12 9.82
C ASN A 150 -10.01 -15.58 10.82
N SER A 151 -11.06 -14.77 11.00
CA SER A 151 -12.22 -15.10 11.84
C SER A 151 -13.43 -15.49 10.97
N ASP A 152 -14.63 -15.39 11.54
CA ASP A 152 -15.93 -15.46 10.85
C ASP A 152 -16.42 -14.07 10.38
N LYS A 153 -15.57 -13.04 10.51
CA LYS A 153 -15.79 -11.66 10.08
C LYS A 153 -14.74 -11.27 9.05
N SER A 154 -14.77 -10.02 8.61
CA SER A 154 -13.80 -9.55 7.63
C SER A 154 -12.48 -9.12 8.27
N GLU A 155 -11.40 -9.52 7.64
CA GLU A 155 -10.03 -9.05 7.88
C GLU A 155 -9.53 -8.21 6.70
N TYR A 156 -8.84 -7.12 7.02
CA TYR A 156 -8.41 -6.11 6.06
C TYR A 156 -6.93 -5.76 6.24
N TYR A 157 -6.29 -5.45 5.13
CA TYR A 157 -5.02 -4.72 5.04
C TYR A 157 -3.86 -5.32 5.86
N PRO A 158 -3.43 -6.55 5.52
CA PRO A 158 -2.33 -7.20 6.20
C PRO A 158 -1.01 -6.46 5.97
N THR A 159 -0.32 -6.08 7.04
CA THR A 159 1.06 -5.58 7.01
C THR A 159 1.92 -6.27 8.06
N LEU A 160 3.22 -6.41 7.80
CA LEU A 160 4.12 -7.16 8.67
C LEU A 160 5.36 -6.35 9.07
N THR A 161 5.82 -6.58 10.30
CA THR A 161 7.14 -6.15 10.79
C THR A 161 8.25 -7.04 10.24
N ASP A 162 9.51 -6.67 10.47
CA ASP A 162 10.68 -7.50 10.13
C ASP A 162 10.72 -8.83 10.90
N LYS A 163 10.09 -8.89 12.08
CA LYS A 163 9.95 -10.11 12.87
C LYS A 163 8.79 -11.00 12.40
N GLY A 164 8.01 -10.53 11.43
CA GLY A 164 6.83 -11.22 10.94
C GLY A 164 5.59 -11.06 11.82
N THR A 165 5.57 -10.10 12.75
CA THR A 165 4.34 -9.73 13.46
C THR A 165 3.36 -9.15 12.44
N LEU A 166 2.17 -9.73 12.35
CA LEU A 166 1.12 -9.32 11.42
C LEU A 166 0.22 -8.28 12.09
N TYR A 167 -0.03 -7.18 11.41
CA TYR A 167 -0.99 -6.13 11.77
C TYR A 167 -2.08 -6.09 10.70
N PHE A 168 -3.34 -5.96 11.12
CA PHE A 168 -4.49 -5.98 10.20
C PHE A 168 -5.72 -5.37 10.88
N GLY A 169 -6.64 -4.82 10.07
CA GLY A 169 -7.96 -4.41 10.54
C GLY A 169 -8.90 -5.61 10.60
N SER A 170 -9.80 -5.67 11.58
CA SER A 170 -10.78 -6.75 11.67
C SER A 170 -12.06 -6.30 12.35
N ARG A 171 -13.19 -6.86 11.90
CA ARG A 171 -14.51 -6.70 12.52
C ARG A 171 -14.87 -7.83 13.48
N ARG A 172 -13.87 -8.59 13.95
CA ARG A 172 -14.07 -9.70 14.90
C ARG A 172 -14.71 -9.21 16.20
N ASP A 173 -15.42 -10.12 16.84
CA ASP A 173 -16.08 -9.84 18.11
C ASP A 173 -15.03 -9.53 19.21
N GLY A 174 -15.43 -8.69 20.18
CA GLY A 174 -14.56 -8.24 21.28
C GLY A 174 -13.69 -7.02 20.96
N GLY A 175 -13.92 -6.34 19.84
CA GLY A 175 -13.37 -5.03 19.53
C GLY A 175 -14.06 -3.87 20.28
N SER A 176 -13.58 -2.66 20.02
CA SER A 176 -13.98 -1.40 20.64
C SER A 176 -15.04 -0.68 19.81
N GLY A 177 -15.06 -0.89 18.49
CA GLY A 177 -15.97 -0.24 17.56
C GLY A 177 -16.33 -1.13 16.36
N GLY A 178 -16.44 -0.51 15.19
CA GLY A 178 -16.84 -1.18 13.95
C GLY A 178 -15.75 -2.12 13.42
N SER A 179 -14.61 -1.57 13.01
CA SER A 179 -13.39 -2.33 12.73
C SER A 179 -12.31 -1.81 13.66
N ASP A 180 -11.49 -2.72 14.16
CA ASP A 180 -10.39 -2.41 15.05
C ASP A 180 -9.08 -2.93 14.44
N ILE A 181 -7.95 -2.33 14.81
CA ILE A 181 -6.63 -2.83 14.45
C ILE A 181 -6.19 -3.85 15.49
N TYR A 182 -5.77 -5.02 14.97
CA TYR A 182 -5.20 -6.12 15.74
C TYR A 182 -3.78 -6.39 15.31
N ARG A 183 -3.00 -7.02 16.19
CA ARG A 183 -1.71 -7.63 15.87
C ARG A 183 -1.65 -9.10 16.26
N SER A 184 -0.89 -9.90 15.53
CA SER A 184 -0.58 -11.28 15.88
C SER A 184 0.92 -11.54 15.72
N VAL A 185 1.56 -11.96 16.82
CA VAL A 185 2.98 -12.30 16.84
C VAL A 185 3.20 -13.68 16.23
N LEU A 186 4.27 -13.82 15.47
CA LEU A 186 4.71 -15.09 14.93
C LEU A 186 5.68 -15.77 15.91
N VAL A 187 5.29 -16.92 16.48
CA VAL A 187 6.12 -17.71 17.41
C VAL A 187 6.25 -19.12 16.84
N ASP A 188 7.49 -19.58 16.65
CA ASP A 188 7.81 -20.90 16.08
C ASP A 188 7.06 -21.21 14.76
N GLY A 189 6.93 -20.19 13.91
CA GLY A 189 6.24 -20.28 12.61
C GLY A 189 4.72 -20.29 12.70
N LYS A 190 4.13 -20.06 13.88
CA LYS A 190 2.68 -20.00 14.10
C LYS A 190 2.25 -18.65 14.65
N TYR A 191 1.24 -18.07 14.01
CA TYR A 191 0.61 -16.85 14.49
C TYR A 191 -0.19 -17.11 15.77
N GLN A 192 0.01 -16.27 16.77
CA GLN A 192 -0.71 -16.33 18.04
C GLN A 192 -2.10 -15.70 17.93
N GLN A 193 -2.90 -15.83 18.99
CA GLN A 193 -4.21 -15.15 19.04
C GLN A 193 -4.05 -13.64 18.81
N PRO A 194 -4.80 -13.03 17.88
CA PRO A 194 -4.68 -11.61 17.61
C PRO A 194 -5.08 -10.76 18.82
N GLU A 195 -4.21 -9.81 19.17
CA GLU A 195 -4.38 -8.86 20.25
C GLU A 195 -4.94 -7.55 19.69
N ASN A 196 -6.01 -7.04 20.30
CA ASN A 196 -6.51 -5.69 20.01
C ASN A 196 -5.46 -4.66 20.48
N LEU A 197 -5.17 -3.62 19.68
CA LEU A 197 -4.15 -2.62 20.04
C LEU A 197 -4.57 -1.64 21.15
N GLY A 198 -5.80 -1.74 21.65
CA GLY A 198 -6.32 -0.98 22.77
C GLY A 198 -6.67 0.48 22.43
N GLU A 199 -7.15 1.19 23.45
CA GLU A 199 -7.80 2.51 23.31
C GLU A 199 -6.88 3.64 22.80
N ALA A 200 -5.56 3.43 22.81
CA ALA A 200 -4.62 4.37 22.20
C ALA A 200 -4.75 4.41 20.67
N ILE A 201 -5.17 3.29 20.08
CA ILE A 201 -5.35 3.09 18.64
C ILE A 201 -6.82 2.99 18.28
N ASN A 202 -7.54 2.07 18.92
CA ASN A 202 -8.92 1.72 18.57
C ASN A 202 -9.92 2.56 19.37
N THR A 203 -11.00 2.96 18.71
CA THR A 203 -12.07 3.78 19.29
C THR A 203 -13.42 3.09 19.12
N SER A 204 -14.51 3.75 19.51
CA SER A 204 -15.86 3.29 19.15
C SER A 204 -16.20 3.50 17.68
N GLY A 205 -15.33 4.19 16.92
CA GLY A 205 -15.44 4.41 15.49
C GLY A 205 -14.98 3.19 14.69
N SER A 206 -14.26 3.42 13.60
CA SER A 206 -13.60 2.34 12.89
C SER A 206 -12.17 2.70 12.51
N GLU A 207 -11.26 1.81 12.85
CA GLU A 207 -9.86 1.82 12.48
C GLU A 207 -9.57 0.70 11.48
N TYR A 208 -8.97 1.08 10.35
CA TYR A 208 -8.68 0.24 9.21
C TYR A 208 -7.25 0.46 8.71
N GLU A 209 -6.86 -0.35 7.74
CA GLU A 209 -5.67 -0.15 6.92
C GLU A 209 -4.36 0.16 7.65
N PRO A 210 -3.96 -0.66 8.66
CA PRO A 210 -2.73 -0.43 9.40
C PRO A 210 -1.50 -0.65 8.52
N PHE A 211 -0.63 0.35 8.47
CA PHE A 211 0.74 0.25 7.98
C PHE A 211 1.73 0.32 9.14
N ILE A 212 2.23 -0.85 9.54
CA ILE A 212 3.27 -0.96 10.56
C ILE A 212 4.65 -0.80 9.93
N PHE A 213 5.51 0.03 10.54
CA PHE A 213 6.91 0.12 10.16
C PHE A 213 7.66 -1.16 10.55
N ALA A 214 8.71 -1.48 9.78
CA ALA A 214 9.44 -2.74 9.93
C ALA A 214 10.02 -2.97 11.33
N ASP A 215 10.40 -1.90 12.03
CA ASP A 215 10.93 -1.91 13.40
C ASP A 215 9.86 -1.84 14.49
N GLU A 216 8.58 -1.82 14.10
CA GLU A 216 7.40 -1.79 14.97
C GLU A 216 7.29 -0.51 15.84
N LYS A 217 7.97 0.57 15.42
CA LYS A 217 8.01 1.84 16.19
C LYS A 217 6.96 2.86 15.80
N ILE A 218 6.45 2.78 14.58
CA ILE A 218 5.48 3.73 14.02
C ILE A 218 4.39 2.94 13.33
N LEU A 219 3.13 3.29 13.62
CA LEU A 219 1.95 2.77 12.96
C LEU A 219 1.22 3.94 12.31
N ILE A 220 0.99 3.87 11.00
CA ILE A 220 0.12 4.80 10.27
C ILE A 220 -1.11 4.02 9.83
N PHE A 221 -2.31 4.54 10.00
CA PHE A 221 -3.55 3.81 9.71
C PHE A 221 -4.69 4.74 9.31
N LEU A 222 -5.71 4.18 8.68
CA LEU A 222 -6.96 4.87 8.36
C LEU A 222 -7.91 4.80 9.55
N ALA A 223 -8.59 5.89 9.88
CA ALA A 223 -9.69 5.85 10.85
C ALA A 223 -10.84 6.78 10.49
N ALA A 224 -12.07 6.28 10.70
CA ALA A 224 -13.30 7.07 10.75
C ALA A 224 -13.72 7.16 12.22
N ARG A 225 -13.38 8.26 12.88
CA ARG A 225 -13.58 8.43 14.32
C ARG A 225 -14.80 9.32 14.63
N PRO A 226 -15.47 9.14 15.79
CA PRO A 226 -16.71 9.85 16.12
C PRO A 226 -16.59 11.39 16.17
N ASP A 227 -15.39 11.91 16.43
CA ASP A 227 -15.07 13.34 16.41
C ASP A 227 -14.91 13.92 15.00
N HIS A 228 -14.81 13.06 13.98
CA HIS A 228 -14.55 13.41 12.58
C HIS A 228 -15.34 12.51 11.62
N LEU A 229 -16.67 12.54 11.69
CA LEU A 229 -17.54 11.58 10.98
C LEU A 229 -17.70 11.82 9.47
N ASP A 230 -17.33 13.00 8.95
CA ASP A 230 -17.62 13.35 7.57
C ASP A 230 -16.71 12.59 6.58
N ASN A 231 -15.51 12.17 6.99
CA ASN A 231 -14.52 11.45 6.18
C ASN A 231 -13.66 10.52 7.04
N ALA A 232 -12.93 9.59 6.40
CA ALA A 232 -11.92 8.80 7.08
C ALA A 232 -10.53 9.37 6.81
N ASP A 233 -9.74 9.55 7.86
CA ASP A 233 -8.44 10.23 7.83
C ASP A 233 -7.30 9.27 8.19
N LEU A 234 -6.07 9.64 7.81
CA LEU A 234 -4.86 8.98 8.25
C LEU A 234 -4.41 9.48 9.63
N TYR A 235 -4.13 8.54 10.52
CA TYR A 235 -3.60 8.75 11.86
C TYR A 235 -2.23 8.09 12.01
N VAL A 236 -1.43 8.59 12.95
CA VAL A 236 -0.15 8.02 13.35
C VAL A 236 -0.08 7.77 14.85
N SER A 237 0.52 6.67 15.25
CA SER A 237 0.88 6.38 16.64
C SER A 237 2.31 5.86 16.73
N TYR A 238 2.92 6.08 17.88
CA TYR A 238 4.30 5.74 18.18
C TYR A 238 4.35 4.67 19.27
N ASN A 239 5.20 3.66 19.09
CA ASN A 239 5.40 2.61 20.07
C ASN A 239 6.57 2.99 20.98
N GLU A 240 6.23 3.43 22.19
CA GLU A 240 7.18 3.80 23.23
C GLU A 240 7.34 2.63 24.21
N ASN A 241 8.37 1.82 24.01
CA ASN A 241 8.70 0.67 24.87
C ASN A 241 7.57 -0.37 25.02
N GLY A 242 6.90 -0.70 23.92
CA GLY A 242 5.82 -1.69 23.88
C GLY A 242 4.42 -1.11 24.09
N LYS A 243 4.31 0.20 24.32
CA LYS A 243 3.03 0.90 24.49
C LYS A 243 2.84 1.92 23.38
N TRP A 244 1.71 1.81 22.68
CA TRP A 244 1.29 2.80 21.68
C TRP A 244 0.86 4.11 22.36
N THR A 245 1.29 5.24 21.82
CA THR A 245 0.78 6.56 22.18
C THR A 245 -0.65 6.74 21.66
N PRO A 246 -1.46 7.64 22.27
CA PRO A 246 -2.71 8.07 21.63
C PRO A 246 -2.44 8.49 20.19
N ALA A 247 -3.24 7.97 19.24
CA ALA A 247 -3.01 8.25 17.83
C ALA A 247 -3.37 9.69 17.46
N GLU A 248 -2.51 10.30 16.66
CA GLU A 248 -2.59 11.69 16.22
C GLU A 248 -3.01 11.74 14.76
N ARG A 249 -4.00 12.58 14.43
CA ARG A 249 -4.40 12.80 13.04
C ARG A 249 -3.23 13.43 12.27
N LEU A 250 -2.89 12.89 11.09
CA LEU A 250 -1.89 13.53 10.24
C LEU A 250 -2.40 14.91 9.77
N PRO A 251 -1.54 15.93 9.72
CA PRO A 251 -1.96 17.26 9.29
C PRO A 251 -2.17 17.32 7.77
N GLU A 252 -2.75 18.42 7.30
CA GLU A 252 -2.58 18.84 5.90
C GLU A 252 -1.07 18.92 5.56
N PRO A 253 -0.65 18.54 4.34
CA PRO A 253 -1.47 18.12 3.20
C PRO A 253 -1.73 16.61 3.15
N PHE A 254 -1.43 15.85 4.21
CA PHE A 254 -1.52 14.38 4.17
C PHE A 254 -2.96 13.92 4.25
N ASN A 255 -3.77 14.54 5.10
CA ASN A 255 -5.22 14.46 5.04
C ASN A 255 -5.80 15.64 4.24
N SER A 256 -7.05 15.54 3.81
CA SER A 256 -7.79 16.58 3.09
C SER A 256 -9.26 16.66 3.55
N GLY A 257 -10.11 17.34 2.75
CA GLY A 257 -11.57 17.39 2.97
C GLY A 257 -12.33 16.18 2.43
N VAL A 258 -11.64 15.11 2.04
CA VAL A 258 -12.20 13.82 1.60
C VAL A 258 -11.43 12.68 2.26
N THR A 259 -11.85 11.43 2.03
CA THR A 259 -11.16 10.26 2.59
C THR A 259 -9.76 10.03 2.01
N GLU A 260 -8.80 9.80 2.91
CA GLU A 260 -7.48 9.26 2.60
C GLU A 260 -7.34 7.84 3.09
N PHE A 261 -6.68 6.98 2.33
CA PHE A 261 -6.57 5.56 2.67
C PHE A 261 -5.32 4.95 2.04
N SER A 262 -5.14 3.66 2.22
CA SER A 262 -4.03 2.86 1.72
C SER A 262 -2.64 3.39 2.07
N PRO A 263 -2.34 3.73 3.35
CA PRO A 263 -1.03 4.22 3.73
C PRO A 263 0.04 3.16 3.49
N LYS A 264 1.14 3.54 2.85
CA LYS A 264 2.29 2.66 2.53
C LYS A 264 3.58 3.47 2.55
N VAL A 265 4.65 2.87 3.06
CA VAL A 265 6.00 3.43 2.95
C VAL A 265 6.83 2.57 2.00
N SER A 266 7.64 3.22 1.16
CA SER A 266 8.60 2.53 0.30
C SER A 266 9.59 1.72 1.13
N ARG A 267 10.11 0.63 0.55
CA ARG A 267 11.01 -0.26 1.26
C ARG A 267 12.30 0.41 1.76
N ASP A 268 12.78 1.41 1.03
CA ASP A 268 13.95 2.19 1.40
C ASP A 268 13.66 3.29 2.44
N GLY A 269 12.41 3.38 2.93
CA GLY A 269 12.00 4.35 3.95
C GLY A 269 12.02 5.79 3.48
N LYS A 270 11.96 6.04 2.16
CA LYS A 270 12.11 7.39 1.59
C LYS A 270 10.81 8.04 1.18
N TYR A 271 9.82 7.26 0.76
CA TYR A 271 8.58 7.77 0.18
C TYR A 271 7.38 7.21 0.92
N PHE A 272 6.39 8.07 1.13
CA PHE A 272 5.08 7.71 1.62
C PHE A 272 4.09 7.74 0.46
N PHE A 273 3.20 6.76 0.43
CA PHE A 273 2.11 6.64 -0.53
C PHE A 273 0.80 6.47 0.22
N PHE A 274 -0.25 7.01 -0.39
CA PHE A 274 -1.62 6.85 0.07
C PHE A 274 -2.56 7.06 -1.13
N ALA A 275 -3.81 6.68 -1.00
CA ALA A 275 -4.86 6.91 -1.98
C ALA A 275 -5.81 8.00 -1.48
N SER A 276 -6.38 8.79 -2.38
CA SER A 276 -7.31 9.87 -2.04
C SER A 276 -8.14 10.25 -3.26
N SER A 277 -9.40 10.62 -3.04
CA SER A 277 -10.29 11.22 -4.06
C SER A 277 -10.15 12.74 -4.15
N ARG A 278 -9.10 13.32 -3.56
CA ARG A 278 -8.88 14.76 -3.60
C ARG A 278 -8.82 15.26 -5.05
N ASN A 279 -9.68 16.21 -5.37
CA ASN A 279 -9.75 16.79 -6.70
C ASN A 279 -8.75 17.95 -6.82
N ARG A 280 -8.06 18.03 -7.96
CA ARG A 280 -7.15 19.14 -8.32
C ARG A 280 -7.72 20.08 -9.37
N ASN A 281 -8.81 19.72 -10.02
CA ASN A 281 -9.42 20.52 -11.06
C ASN A 281 -10.13 21.73 -10.43
N PRO A 282 -9.86 22.96 -10.92
CA PRO A 282 -10.51 24.14 -10.41
C PRO A 282 -12.01 24.08 -10.74
N ALA A 283 -12.84 24.55 -9.81
CA ALA A 283 -14.29 24.65 -10.03
C ALA A 283 -14.65 25.62 -11.17
N THR A 284 -13.74 26.54 -11.54
CA THR A 284 -13.94 27.52 -12.61
C THR A 284 -12.69 27.61 -13.47
N THR A 285 -12.86 27.49 -14.77
CA THR A 285 -11.79 27.63 -15.77
C THR A 285 -11.75 29.07 -16.32
N ALA A 286 -10.58 29.52 -16.78
CA ALA A 286 -10.42 30.86 -17.34
C ALA A 286 -11.17 31.07 -18.68
N LYS A 287 -11.52 29.97 -19.37
CA LYS A 287 -12.30 29.95 -20.61
C LYS A 287 -13.30 28.79 -20.59
N PRO A 288 -14.39 28.85 -21.38
CA PRO A 288 -15.24 27.69 -21.62
C PRO A 288 -14.41 26.51 -22.12
N GLU A 289 -14.69 25.33 -21.58
CA GLU A 289 -14.06 24.07 -21.96
C GLU A 289 -14.68 23.56 -23.28
N THR A 290 -13.86 23.03 -24.18
CA THR A 290 -14.32 22.28 -25.35
C THR A 290 -14.75 20.86 -24.97
N ALA A 291 -15.56 20.19 -25.79
CA ALA A 291 -15.95 18.81 -25.54
C ALA A 291 -14.75 17.86 -25.37
N ALA A 292 -13.67 18.07 -26.14
CA ALA A 292 -12.45 17.26 -26.03
C ALA A 292 -11.65 17.53 -24.75
N GLU A 293 -11.61 18.78 -24.28
CA GLU A 293 -10.99 19.12 -22.99
C GLU A 293 -11.80 18.51 -21.84
N MET A 294 -13.14 18.56 -21.90
CA MET A 294 -14.04 17.93 -20.93
C MET A 294 -13.85 16.42 -20.88
N ASP A 295 -13.87 15.75 -22.03
CA ASP A 295 -13.67 14.30 -22.13
C ASP A 295 -12.32 13.89 -21.54
N LYS A 296 -11.26 14.61 -21.88
CA LYS A 296 -9.94 14.39 -21.28
C LYS A 296 -9.96 14.54 -19.76
N ARG A 297 -10.57 15.61 -19.25
CA ARG A 297 -10.65 15.88 -17.80
C ARG A 297 -11.42 14.78 -17.06
N LEU A 298 -12.49 14.26 -17.65
CA LEU A 298 -13.31 13.19 -17.06
C LEU A 298 -12.58 11.83 -17.04
N HIS A 299 -11.69 11.57 -17.99
CA HIS A 299 -10.97 10.30 -18.12
C HIS A 299 -9.47 10.43 -17.80
N SER A 300 -9.10 11.33 -16.90
CA SER A 300 -7.73 11.51 -16.42
C SER A 300 -7.69 11.51 -14.90
N ALA A 301 -6.51 11.22 -14.34
CA ALA A 301 -6.25 11.33 -12.91
C ALA A 301 -6.68 12.70 -12.34
N GLY A 302 -7.19 12.72 -11.11
CA GLY A 302 -7.72 13.91 -10.45
C GLY A 302 -9.11 14.32 -10.92
N ASN A 303 -9.87 13.40 -11.53
CA ASN A 303 -11.28 13.61 -11.91
C ASN A 303 -12.26 13.50 -10.71
N GLY A 304 -11.75 13.21 -9.50
CA GLY A 304 -12.54 13.02 -8.28
C GLY A 304 -12.75 11.55 -7.91
N LEU A 305 -12.31 10.60 -8.76
CA LEU A 305 -12.08 9.22 -8.33
C LEU A 305 -10.72 9.13 -7.61
N SER A 306 -10.51 8.03 -6.90
CA SER A 306 -9.29 7.83 -6.12
C SER A 306 -8.07 7.72 -7.03
N ASP A 307 -7.03 8.47 -6.69
CA ASP A 307 -5.68 8.33 -7.25
C ASP A 307 -4.67 7.90 -6.19
N ILE A 308 -3.55 7.34 -6.62
CA ILE A 308 -2.42 7.05 -5.73
C ILE A 308 -1.51 8.28 -5.68
N TYR A 309 -1.24 8.75 -4.47
CA TYR A 309 -0.36 9.87 -4.20
C TYR A 309 0.98 9.39 -3.65
N GLN A 310 2.02 10.18 -3.90
CA GLN A 310 3.38 10.03 -3.38
C GLN A 310 3.85 11.34 -2.74
N VAL A 311 4.60 11.24 -1.64
CA VAL A 311 5.32 12.33 -0.99
C VAL A 311 6.62 11.80 -0.37
N ASP A 312 7.60 12.66 -0.10
CA ASP A 312 8.76 12.24 0.70
C ASP A 312 8.30 11.87 2.12
N LEU A 313 8.75 10.73 2.65
CA LEU A 313 8.42 10.31 4.01
C LEU A 313 8.89 11.36 5.03
N SER A 314 10.01 12.01 4.76
CA SER A 314 10.54 13.08 5.62
C SER A 314 9.59 14.28 5.77
N ALA A 315 8.69 14.51 4.81
CA ALA A 315 7.73 15.60 4.87
C ALA A 315 6.68 15.40 5.97
N LEU A 316 6.42 14.15 6.39
CA LEU A 316 5.47 13.84 7.45
C LEU A 316 5.96 14.29 8.83
N ASN A 317 7.24 14.64 8.98
CA ASN A 317 7.84 15.05 10.25
C ASN A 317 7.56 14.08 11.41
N LEU A 318 7.55 12.78 11.11
CA LEU A 318 7.31 11.73 12.09
C LEU A 318 8.33 11.81 13.23
N ARG A 319 7.88 11.59 14.47
CA ARG A 319 8.77 11.57 15.62
C ARG A 319 9.84 10.51 15.41
N LYS A 320 11.09 10.91 15.65
CA LYS A 320 12.18 9.94 15.73
C LYS A 320 12.04 9.21 17.07
N PRO A 321 11.94 7.88 17.05
CA PRO A 321 11.81 7.10 18.28
C PRO A 321 13.09 7.07 19.11
#